data_AF-A0A2V8EM83-F1
#
_entry.id   AF-A0A2V8EM83-F1
#
_cell.length_a   1.000
_cell.length_b   1.000
_cell.length_c   1.000
_cell.angle_alpha   90.00
_cell.angle_beta   90.00
_cell.angle_gamma   90.00
#
_symmetry.space_group_name_H-M   'P 1'
#
loop_
_entity.id
_entity.type
_entity.pdbx_description
1 polymer ?
#
loop_
_entity_poly.entity_id
_entity_poly.type
_entity_poly.pdbx_seq_one_letter_code
_entity_poly.pdbx_strand_id
1 'polypeptide(L)'
;MLAYASQGLSSDQDSDTGRQAREYLHRCDTALNNFGEFLTRFTEGLGLEPAAPYLAFIAVIDRDARDAQSALQLVLAQPAISSQLVDNLNASIHLRALLTDLFLIDEVLKGHR
;
A
#
# COMPACT_ATOMS: atom_id res chain seq x y z
N MET A 1 -5.96 -4.71 -10.25
CA MET A 1 -6.76 -5.00 -9.03
C MET A 1 -8.21 -4.53 -9.14
N LEU A 2 -8.47 -3.25 -9.46
CA LEU A 2 -9.84 -2.69 -9.57
C LEU A 2 -10.75 -3.48 -10.52
N ALA A 3 -10.25 -3.89 -11.69
CA ALA A 3 -11.03 -4.69 -12.63
C ALA A 3 -11.42 -6.06 -12.07
N TYR A 4 -10.60 -6.67 -11.20
CA TYR A 4 -10.93 -7.96 -10.57
C TYR A 4 -11.93 -7.79 -9.42
N ALA A 5 -11.83 -6.71 -8.63
CA ALA A 5 -12.75 -6.40 -7.55
C ALA A 5 -14.21 -6.28 -8.01
N SER A 6 -14.44 -5.83 -9.25
CA SER A 6 -15.78 -5.65 -9.82
C SER A 6 -16.35 -6.87 -10.55
N GLN A 7 -15.65 -8.02 -10.59
CA GLN A 7 -16.06 -9.18 -11.39
C GLN A 7 -17.01 -10.15 -10.69
N GLY A 8 -17.21 -10.03 -9.37
CA GLY A 8 -18.07 -10.94 -8.61
C GLY A 8 -17.57 -12.39 -8.58
N LEU A 9 -16.29 -12.64 -8.87
CA LEU A 9 -15.70 -13.98 -8.86
C LEU A 9 -15.51 -14.47 -7.43
N SER A 10 -15.79 -15.75 -7.20
CA SER A 10 -15.63 -16.38 -5.89
C SER A 10 -14.18 -16.78 -5.59
N SER A 11 -13.32 -16.84 -6.61
CA SER A 11 -11.92 -17.28 -6.51
C SER A 11 -11.04 -16.54 -7.52
N ASP A 12 -9.77 -16.35 -7.16
CA ASP A 12 -8.75 -15.75 -8.01
C ASP A 12 -8.08 -16.76 -8.94
N GLN A 13 -8.37 -18.06 -8.76
CA GLN A 13 -7.81 -19.15 -9.56
C GLN A 13 -8.57 -19.39 -10.87
N ASP A 14 -9.81 -18.92 -10.96
CA ASP A 14 -10.72 -19.22 -12.08
C ASP A 14 -10.51 -18.29 -13.28
N SER A 15 -9.63 -17.29 -13.18
CA SER A 15 -9.37 -16.32 -14.24
C SER A 15 -7.94 -15.78 -14.23
N ASP A 16 -7.47 -15.34 -15.40
CA ASP A 16 -6.17 -14.66 -15.53
C ASP A 16 -6.12 -13.34 -14.75
N THR A 17 -7.25 -12.62 -14.71
CA THR A 17 -7.40 -11.38 -13.93
C THR A 17 -7.28 -11.62 -12.42
N GLY A 18 -7.74 -12.78 -11.94
CA GLY A 18 -7.60 -13.21 -10.55
C GLY A 18 -6.16 -13.56 -10.19
N ARG A 19 -5.49 -14.36 -11.01
CA ARG A 19 -4.06 -14.70 -10.80
C ARG A 19 -3.18 -13.46 -10.75
N GLN A 20 -3.43 -12.49 -11.63
CA GLN A 20 -2.77 -11.19 -11.58
C GLN A 20 -3.10 -10.40 -10.30
N ALA A 21 -4.34 -10.47 -9.80
CA ALA A 21 -4.71 -9.80 -8.55
C ALA A 21 -3.88 -10.31 -7.37
N ARG A 22 -3.73 -11.63 -7.21
CA ARG A 22 -2.87 -12.20 -6.16
C ARG A 22 -1.41 -11.78 -6.32
N GLU A 23 -0.87 -11.78 -7.53
CA GLU A 23 0.49 -11.31 -7.79
C GLU A 23 0.67 -9.83 -7.38
N TYR A 24 -0.28 -8.96 -7.73
CA TYR A 24 -0.23 -7.56 -7.32
C TYR A 24 -0.30 -7.38 -5.80
N LEU A 25 -1.13 -8.16 -5.11
CA LEU A 25 -1.21 -8.13 -3.65
C LEU A 25 0.13 -8.54 -3.02
N HIS A 26 0.78 -9.60 -3.52
CA HIS A 26 2.12 -10.01 -3.06
C HIS A 26 3.19 -8.94 -3.30
N ARG A 27 3.18 -8.31 -4.48
CA ARG A 27 4.10 -7.22 -4.78
C ARG A 27 3.88 -6.01 -3.87
N CYS A 28 2.62 -5.70 -3.56
CA CYS A 28 2.27 -4.64 -2.63
C CYS A 28 2.78 -4.97 -1.22
N ASP A 29 2.48 -6.15 -0.68
CA ASP A 29 3.02 -6.61 0.60
C ASP A 29 4.55 -6.54 0.65
N THR A 30 5.23 -6.98 -0.41
CA THR A 30 6.70 -6.92 -0.49
C THR A 30 7.21 -5.48 -0.48
N ALA A 31 6.55 -4.56 -1.18
CA ALA A 31 6.94 -3.16 -1.27
C ALA A 31 6.75 -2.39 0.05
N LEU A 32 5.83 -2.85 0.90
CA LEU A 32 5.59 -2.24 2.22
C LEU A 32 6.64 -2.64 3.27
N ASN A 33 7.46 -3.67 3.00
CA ASN A 33 8.54 -4.06 3.90
C ASN A 33 9.54 -2.91 4.08
N ASN A 34 9.75 -2.50 5.33
CA ASN A 34 10.68 -1.43 5.72
C ASN A 34 10.42 -0.11 5.00
N PHE A 35 9.16 0.16 4.63
CA PHE A 35 8.81 1.33 3.81
C PHE A 35 9.09 2.66 4.52
N GLY A 36 8.82 2.75 5.83
CA GLY A 36 9.18 3.93 6.63
C GLY A 36 10.69 4.21 6.65
N GLU A 37 11.51 3.17 6.84
CA GLU A 37 12.97 3.29 6.83
C GLU A 37 13.50 3.78 5.48
N PHE A 38 12.92 3.30 4.38
CA PHE A 38 13.23 3.79 3.03
C PHE A 38 12.94 5.29 2.90
N LEU A 39 11.75 5.73 3.30
CA LEU A 39 11.38 7.15 3.21
C LEU A 39 12.27 8.03 4.09
N THR A 40 12.58 7.61 5.32
CA THR A 40 13.49 8.33 6.20
C THR A 40 14.83 8.56 5.51
N ARG A 41 15.48 7.49 5.03
CA ARG A 41 16.78 7.59 4.33
C ARG A 41 16.70 8.45 3.07
N PHE A 42 15.62 8.34 2.32
CA PHE A 42 15.41 9.14 1.12
C PHE A 42 15.35 10.63 1.45
N THR A 43 14.56 11.02 2.46
CA THR A 43 14.46 12.43 2.89
C THR A 43 15.72 12.98 3.54
N GLU A 44 16.46 12.16 4.30
CA GLU A 44 17.78 12.53 4.83
C GLU A 44 18.77 12.82 3.69
N GLY A 45 18.77 11.98 2.65
CA GLY A 45 19.62 12.18 1.47
C GLY A 45 19.31 13.45 0.67
N LEU A 46 18.09 14.00 0.79
CA LEU A 46 17.69 15.26 0.18
C LEU A 46 18.09 16.49 1.01
N GLY A 47 18.46 16.32 2.29
CA GLY A 47 18.86 17.44 3.16
C GLY A 47 17.74 18.47 3.41
N LEU A 48 16.50 18.00 3.57
CA LEU A 48 15.33 18.86 3.74
C LEU A 48 15.33 19.59 5.08
N GLU A 49 15.09 20.91 5.08
CA GLU A 49 15.03 21.74 6.28
C GLU A 49 13.73 22.57 6.36
N PRO A 50 13.06 22.64 7.53
CA PRO A 50 13.38 21.89 8.75
C PRO A 50 13.05 20.39 8.58
N ALA A 51 13.92 19.50 9.06
CA ALA A 51 13.73 18.05 8.90
C ALA A 51 12.55 17.48 9.72
N ALA A 52 12.22 18.09 10.86
CA ALA A 52 11.31 17.53 11.85
C ALA A 52 9.88 17.22 11.33
N PRO A 53 9.21 18.08 10.53
CA PRO A 53 7.89 17.78 9.97
C PRO A 53 7.90 16.58 9.01
N TYR A 54 8.96 16.40 8.23
CA TYR A 54 9.11 15.27 7.32
C TYR A 54 9.21 13.96 8.10
N LEU A 55 10.09 13.92 9.11
CA LEU A 55 10.26 12.74 9.95
C LEU A 55 8.96 12.39 10.70
N ALA A 56 8.25 13.39 11.20
CA ALA A 56 6.96 13.18 11.87
C ALA A 56 5.91 12.60 10.91
N PHE A 57 5.83 13.11 9.67
CA PHE A 57 4.88 12.60 8.68
C PHE A 57 5.27 11.21 8.16
N ILE A 58 6.55 10.92 7.99
CA ILE A 58 7.04 9.57 7.64
C ILE A 58 6.64 8.56 8.71
N ALA A 59 6.64 8.93 10.00
CA ALA A 59 6.16 8.05 11.06
C ALA A 59 4.65 7.72 10.95
N VAL A 60 3.83 8.65 10.44
CA VAL A 60 2.42 8.40 10.13
C VAL A 60 2.31 7.40 8.97
N ILE A 61 3.02 7.65 7.88
CA ILE A 61 3.07 6.76 6.71
C ILE A 61 3.52 5.35 7.11
N ASP A 62 4.56 5.22 7.92
CA ASP A 62 5.11 3.93 8.38
C ASP A 62 4.09 3.13 9.21
N ARG A 63 3.31 3.82 10.05
CA ARG A 63 2.21 3.19 10.79
C ARG A 63 1.13 2.70 9.85
N ASP A 64 0.64 3.53 8.94
CA ASP A 64 -0.42 3.14 8.00
C ASP A 64 0.05 2.06 7.03
N ALA A 65 1.34 2.06 6.65
CA ALA A 65 1.96 1.00 5.88
C ALA A 65 1.90 -0.35 6.60
N ARG A 66 2.26 -0.42 7.89
CA ARG A 66 2.15 -1.65 8.70
C ARG A 66 0.71 -2.12 8.87
N ASP A 67 -0.21 -1.20 9.12
CA ASP A 67 -1.63 -1.52 9.31
C ASP A 67 -2.24 -2.05 7.99
N ALA A 68 -1.93 -1.42 6.85
CA ALA A 68 -2.35 -1.87 5.53
C ALA A 68 -1.70 -3.21 5.13
N GLN A 69 -0.41 -3.40 5.45
CA GLN A 69 0.32 -4.64 5.18
C GLN A 69 -0.30 -5.82 5.94
N SER A 70 -0.72 -5.60 7.19
CA SER A 70 -1.40 -6.64 7.98
C SER A 70 -2.71 -7.09 7.32
N ALA A 71 -3.49 -6.15 6.76
CA ALA A 71 -4.71 -6.48 6.02
C ALA A 71 -4.41 -7.23 4.71
N LEU A 72 -3.35 -6.83 3.99
CA LEU A 72 -2.87 -7.53 2.79
C LEU A 72 -2.47 -8.97 3.09
N GLN A 73 -1.69 -9.19 4.14
CA GLN A 73 -1.24 -10.52 4.56
C GLN A 73 -2.40 -11.43 4.97
N LEU A 74 -3.42 -10.89 5.64
CA LEU A 74 -4.65 -11.62 5.94
C LEU A 74 -5.37 -12.07 4.66
N VAL A 75 -5.48 -11.21 3.66
CA VAL A 75 -6.08 -11.57 2.36
C VAL A 75 -5.24 -12.60 1.62
N LEU A 76 -3.92 -12.44 1.61
CA LEU A 76 -2.98 -13.37 0.96
C LEU A 76 -2.96 -14.76 1.61
N ALA A 77 -3.21 -14.84 2.92
CA ALA A 77 -3.33 -16.10 3.65
C ALA A 77 -4.56 -16.93 3.25
N GLN A 78 -5.52 -16.36 2.51
CA GLN A 78 -6.71 -17.08 2.09
C GLN A 78 -6.39 -18.06 0.94
N PRO A 79 -6.92 -19.30 1.00
CA PRO A 79 -6.69 -20.31 -0.05
C PRO A 79 -7.26 -19.88 -1.40
N ALA A 80 -8.36 -19.12 -1.39
CA ALA A 80 -8.93 -18.45 -2.54
C ALA A 80 -9.28 -17.01 -2.14
N ILE A 81 -9.00 -16.06 -3.02
CA ILE A 81 -9.32 -14.64 -2.83
C ILE A 81 -10.47 -14.31 -3.76
N SER A 82 -11.61 -13.92 -3.22
CA SER A 82 -12.76 -13.51 -4.05
C SER A 82 -12.63 -12.05 -4.49
N SER A 83 -13.35 -11.68 -5.56
CA SER A 83 -13.50 -10.28 -5.98
C SER A 83 -14.01 -9.39 -4.83
N GLN A 84 -14.98 -9.88 -4.06
CA GLN A 84 -15.52 -9.14 -2.92
C GLN A 84 -14.50 -8.94 -1.79
N LEU A 85 -13.62 -9.91 -1.55
CA LEU A 85 -12.56 -9.76 -0.55
C LEU A 85 -11.57 -8.68 -0.97
N VAL A 86 -11.21 -8.62 -2.27
CA VAL A 86 -10.38 -7.55 -2.82
C VAL A 86 -11.07 -6.20 -2.74
N ASP A 87 -12.39 -6.14 -2.99
CA ASP A 87 -13.17 -4.92 -2.85
C ASP A 87 -13.18 -4.40 -1.40
N ASN A 88 -13.42 -5.29 -0.44
CA ASN A 88 -13.36 -4.95 0.99
C ASN A 88 -11.96 -4.46 1.41
N LEU A 89 -10.90 -5.07 0.89
CA LEU A 89 -9.54 -4.60 1.11
C LEU A 89 -9.33 -3.19 0.56
N ASN A 90 -9.81 -2.90 -0.65
CA ASN A 90 -9.75 -1.55 -1.24
C ASN A 90 -10.56 -0.52 -0.44
N ALA A 91 -11.61 -0.95 0.24
CA ALA A 91 -12.41 -0.12 1.14
C ALA A 91 -11.77 0.08 2.53
N SER A 92 -10.69 -0.63 2.86
CA SER A 92 -9.98 -0.49 4.13
C SER A 92 -9.46 0.93 4.35
N ILE A 93 -9.77 1.50 5.51
CA ILE A 93 -9.35 2.86 5.88
C ILE A 93 -7.83 2.97 5.86
N HIS A 94 -7.10 1.97 6.38
CA HIS A 94 -5.64 1.99 6.44
C HIS A 94 -5.00 2.01 5.05
N LEU A 95 -5.53 1.21 4.10
CA LEU A 95 -5.03 1.21 2.73
C LEU A 95 -5.28 2.55 2.03
N ARG A 96 -6.45 3.15 2.26
CA ARG A 96 -6.79 4.47 1.69
C ARG A 96 -5.99 5.60 2.31
N ALA A 97 -5.73 5.55 3.63
CA ALA A 97 -4.90 6.52 4.33
C ALA A 97 -3.47 6.49 3.78
N LEU A 98 -2.86 5.31 3.74
CA LEU A 98 -1.53 5.11 3.16
C LEU A 98 -1.41 5.66 1.74
N LEU A 99 -2.34 5.27 0.84
CA LEU A 99 -2.30 5.74 -0.55
C LEU A 99 -2.45 7.27 -0.64
N THR A 100 -3.25 7.88 0.22
CA THR A 100 -3.44 9.33 0.25
C THR A 100 -2.20 10.04 0.76
N ASP A 101 -1.57 9.52 1.82
CA ASP A 101 -0.35 10.08 2.39
C ASP A 101 0.84 9.98 1.43
N LEU A 102 0.89 8.90 0.63
CA LEU A 102 1.86 8.75 -0.46
C LEU A 102 1.74 9.86 -1.52
N PHE A 103 0.51 10.23 -1.91
CA PHE A 103 0.32 11.35 -2.83
C PHE A 103 0.74 12.67 -2.22
N LEU A 104 0.46 12.87 -0.92
CA LEU A 104 0.84 14.10 -0.22
C LEU A 104 2.36 14.26 -0.14
N ILE A 105 3.08 13.22 0.29
CA ILE A 105 4.55 13.29 0.40
C ILE A 105 5.22 13.37 -0.97
N ASP A 106 4.73 12.67 -1.99
CA ASP A 106 5.26 12.76 -3.36
C ASP A 106 5.15 14.19 -3.91
N GLU A 107 4.01 14.85 -3.71
CA GLU A 107 3.81 16.22 -4.16
C GLU A 107 4.72 17.21 -3.42
N VAL A 108 4.89 17.04 -2.10
CA VAL A 108 5.83 17.83 -1.31
C VAL A 108 7.27 17.63 -1.80
N LEU A 109 7.69 16.39 -2.07
CA LEU A 109 9.05 16.07 -2.48
C LEU A 109 9.39 16.52 -3.91
N LYS A 110 8.41 16.54 -4.82
CA LYS A 110 8.59 17.13 -6.17
C LYS A 110 8.98 18.60 -6.13
N GLY A 111 8.53 19.35 -5.12
CA GLY A 111 8.92 20.75 -4.92
C GLY A 111 10.40 20.94 -4.54
N HIS A 112 11.13 19.87 -4.25
CA HIS A 112 12.53 19.87 -3.83
C HIS A 112 13.48 19.23 -4.87
N ARG A 113 12.96 18.93 -6.06
CA ARG A 113 13.70 18.40 -7.21
C ARG A 113 13.95 19.48 -8.24
#